data_AF-A0A1F8AWB2-F1
#
_entry.id   AF-A0A1F8AWB2-F1
#
_cell.length_a   1.000
_cell.length_b   1.000
_cell.length_c   1.000
_cell.angle_alpha   90.00
_cell.angle_beta   90.00
_cell.angle_gamma   90.00
#
_symmetry.space_group_name_H-M   'P 1'
#
loop_
_entity.id
_entity.type
_entity.pdbx_description
1 polymer ?
#
loop_
_entity_poly.entity_id
_entity_poly.type
_entity_poly.pdbx_seq_one_letter_code
_entity_poly.pdbx_strand_id
1 'polypeptide(L)'
;MAMICANCGKGVVFGQSQKHRRGVAGKRWKKRTQATKRLFKPNLQLANVVVSGGVVKMKLCTKCIKRFKKDKKIYTPSRVSAVLG
;
A
#
# COMPACT_ATOMS: atom_id res chain seq x y z
N MET A 1 3.19 15.87 1.15
CA MET A 1 2.52 14.83 1.98
C MET A 1 3.36 13.56 1.96
N ALA A 2 3.81 13.10 3.13
CA ALA A 2 4.61 11.89 3.27
C ALA A 2 3.86 10.65 2.74
N MET A 3 4.58 9.68 2.15
CA MET A 3 4.06 8.39 1.70
C MET A 3 3.76 7.47 2.90
N ILE A 4 2.88 7.95 3.78
CA ILE A 4 2.54 7.34 5.06
C ILE A 4 1.02 7.11 5.11
N CYS A 5 0.62 5.93 5.56
CA CYS A 5 -0.78 5.61 5.82
C CYS A 5 -1.30 6.43 7.01
N ALA A 6 -2.38 7.19 6.82
CA ALA A 6 -2.95 8.03 7.87
C ALA A 6 -3.50 7.25 9.07
N ASN A 7 -3.84 5.96 8.92
CA ASN A 7 -4.41 5.16 10.02
C ASN A 7 -3.38 4.31 10.79
N CYS A 8 -2.34 3.77 10.13
CA CYS A 8 -1.38 2.88 10.79
C CYS A 8 0.08 3.31 10.67
N GLY A 9 0.35 4.51 10.14
CA GLY A 9 1.71 5.04 10.05
C GLY A 9 2.64 4.29 9.09
N LYS A 10 2.14 3.33 8.30
CA LYS A 10 2.97 2.59 7.34
C LYS A 10 3.61 3.52 6.33
N GLY A 11 4.92 3.63 6.40
CA GLY A 11 5.75 4.40 5.49
C GLY A 11 6.53 3.54 4.50
N VAL A 12 7.47 4.18 3.81
CA VAL A 12 8.42 3.52 2.92
C VAL A 12 9.43 2.73 3.75
N VAL A 13 9.76 1.54 3.28
CA VAL A 13 10.77 0.67 3.91
C VAL A 13 11.95 0.49 2.95
N PHE A 14 13.17 0.47 3.50
CA PHE A 14 14.37 0.17 2.74
C PHE A 14 14.60 -1.34 2.66
N GLY A 15 15.05 -1.82 1.51
CA GLY A 15 15.61 -3.16 1.45
C GLY A 15 16.41 -3.37 0.17
N GLN A 16 16.55 -4.62 -0.22
CA GLN A 16 17.45 -5.03 -1.30
C GLN A 16 16.83 -6.13 -2.16
N SER A 17 17.19 -6.15 -3.44
CA SER A 17 16.89 -7.25 -4.34
C SER A 17 18.19 -7.97 -4.67
N GLN A 18 18.16 -9.30 -4.63
CA GLN A 18 19.26 -10.16 -5.06
C GLN A 18 18.71 -11.11 -6.11
N LYS A 19 19.27 -11.08 -7.33
CA LYS A 19 18.88 -11.98 -8.42
C LYS A 19 20.13 -12.64 -9.01
N HIS A 20 20.16 -13.97 -8.97
CA HIS A 20 21.17 -14.75 -9.68
C HIS A 20 20.98 -14.61 -11.20
N ARG A 21 22.08 -14.51 -11.95
CA ARG A 21 22.03 -14.48 -13.43
C ARG A 21 21.61 -15.84 -13.98
N ARG A 22 21.11 -15.90 -15.22
CA ARG A 22 20.76 -17.18 -15.87
C ARG A 22 22.06 -17.99 -16.11
N GLY A 23 22.07 -19.29 -15.79
CA GLY A 23 23.23 -20.17 -16.00
C GLY A 23 24.14 -20.46 -14.79
N VAL A 24 23.92 -19.82 -13.62
CA VAL A 24 24.70 -20.15 -12.39
C VAL A 24 24.15 -21.33 -11.58
N ALA A 25 23.05 -21.97 -12.02
CA ALA A 25 22.46 -23.15 -11.35
C ALA A 25 23.31 -24.44 -11.50
N GLY A 26 24.36 -24.43 -12.33
CA GLY A 26 25.29 -25.56 -12.54
C GLY A 26 26.25 -25.85 -11.37
N LYS A 27 25.81 -25.72 -10.12
CA LYS A 27 26.53 -26.09 -8.88
C LYS A 27 27.86 -25.38 -8.57
N ARG A 28 28.28 -24.38 -9.35
CA ARG A 28 29.47 -23.56 -9.04
C ARG A 28 29.04 -22.18 -8.51
N TRP A 29 28.58 -22.12 -7.27
CA TRP A 29 28.26 -20.87 -6.54
C TRP A 29 29.55 -20.09 -6.16
N LYS A 30 30.42 -19.81 -7.13
CA LYS A 30 31.74 -19.20 -6.93
C LYS A 30 31.67 -17.76 -6.40
N LYS A 31 30.58 -17.03 -6.66
CA LYS A 31 30.42 -15.63 -6.24
C LYS A 31 29.01 -15.36 -5.70
N ARG A 32 28.95 -14.56 -4.62
CA ARG A 32 27.70 -14.07 -4.03
C ARG A 32 26.97 -13.14 -5.01
N THR A 33 25.65 -13.19 -5.00
CA THR A 33 24.82 -12.29 -5.81
C THR A 33 24.96 -10.85 -5.35
N GLN A 34 25.02 -9.94 -6.32
CA GLN A 34 25.04 -8.52 -6.07
C GLN A 34 23.69 -8.06 -5.50
N ALA A 35 23.75 -7.29 -4.41
CA ALA A 35 22.59 -6.69 -3.79
C ALA A 35 22.33 -5.31 -4.37
N THR A 36 21.16 -5.12 -4.96
CA THR A 36 20.70 -3.79 -5.41
C THR A 36 19.76 -3.21 -4.37
N LYS A 37 20.09 -2.02 -3.84
CA LYS A 37 19.24 -1.30 -2.89
C LYS A 37 17.93 -0.89 -3.57
N ARG A 38 16.81 -0.99 -2.86
CA ARG A 38 15.49 -0.60 -3.34
C ARG A 38 14.62 -0.04 -2.23
N LEU A 39 13.68 0.80 -2.61
CA LEU A 39 12.66 1.37 -1.74
C LEU A 39 11.34 0.62 -1.95
N PHE A 40 10.77 0.12 -0.86
CA PHE A 40 9.46 -0.50 -0.85
C PHE A 40 8.42 0.54 -0.42
N LYS A 41 7.67 1.06 -1.40
CA LYS A 41 6.58 2.00 -1.15
C LYS A 41 5.32 1.24 -0.70
N PRO A 42 4.60 1.71 0.34
CA PRO A 42 3.31 1.13 0.70
C PRO A 42 2.29 1.40 -0.42
N ASN A 43 1.40 0.44 -0.67
CA ASN A 43 0.28 0.63 -1.59
C ASN A 43 -0.78 1.50 -0.88
N LEU A 44 -0.65 2.81 -1.01
CA LEU A 44 -1.55 3.83 -0.48
C LEU A 44 -2.56 4.26 -1.55
N GLN A 45 -3.81 4.33 -1.16
CA GLN A 45 -4.92 4.75 -2.00
C GLN A 45 -5.75 5.81 -1.28
N LEU A 46 -6.38 6.70 -2.04
CA LEU A 46 -7.33 7.67 -1.50
C LEU A 46 -8.68 6.97 -1.26
N ALA A 47 -9.23 7.13 -0.06
CA ALA A 47 -10.54 6.58 0.30
C ALA A 47 -11.38 7.62 1.04
N ASN A 48 -12.69 7.62 0.76
CA ASN A 48 -13.67 8.37 1.54
C ASN A 48 -14.07 7.52 2.76
N VAL A 49 -13.85 8.05 3.95
CA VAL A 49 -14.08 7.34 5.21
C VAL A 49 -14.96 8.19 6.10
N VAL A 50 -15.94 7.54 6.74
CA VAL A 50 -16.78 8.16 7.76
C VAL A 50 -15.99 8.18 9.07
N VAL A 51 -15.65 9.37 9.54
CA VAL A 51 -14.98 9.61 10.82
C VAL A 51 -15.81 10.64 11.57
N SER A 52 -16.16 10.35 12.84
CA SER A 52 -16.91 11.26 13.70
C SER A 52 -18.17 11.88 13.05
N GLY A 53 -18.92 11.07 12.29
CA GLY A 53 -20.15 11.51 11.61
C GLY A 53 -19.96 12.26 10.30
N GLY A 54 -18.73 12.62 9.92
CA GLY A 54 -18.40 13.30 8.66
C GLY A 54 -17.66 12.40 7.67
N VAL A 55 -17.79 12.68 6.37
CA VAL A 55 -17.03 11.99 5.32
C VAL A 55 -15.73 12.73 5.06
N VAL A 56 -14.60 12.06 5.27
CA VAL A 56 -13.26 12.62 5.07
C VAL A 56 -12.49 11.81 4.04
N LYS A 57 -11.77 12.50 3.16
CA LYS A 57 -10.81 11.90 2.22
C LYS A 57 -9.49 11.66 2.93
N MET A 58 -9.04 10.40 2.99
CA MET A 58 -7.76 10.05 3.61
C MET A 58 -6.93 9.07 2.76
N LYS A 59 -5.60 9.20 2.81
CA LYS A 59 -4.66 8.25 2.20
C LYS A 59 -4.45 7.05 3.11
N LEU A 60 -4.89 5.88 2.67
CA LEU A 60 -4.85 4.65 3.45
C LEU A 60 -4.13 3.53 2.70
N CYS A 61 -3.42 2.68 3.43
CA CYS A 61 -2.90 1.45 2.86
C CYS A 61 -4.02 0.43 2.62
N THR A 62 -3.83 -0.47 1.65
CA THR A 62 -4.81 -1.51 1.29
C THR A 62 -5.25 -2.39 2.47
N LYS A 63 -4.37 -2.68 3.45
CA LYS A 63 -4.76 -3.42 4.67
C LYS A 63 -5.75 -2.63 5.54
N CYS A 64 -5.58 -1.32 5.66
CA CYS A 64 -6.51 -0.46 6.41
C CYS A 64 -7.83 -0.29 5.67
N ILE A 65 -7.79 -0.12 4.35
CA ILE A 65 -9.02 -0.08 3.52
C ILE A 65 -9.81 -1.36 3.69
N LYS A 66 -9.15 -2.53 3.63
CA LYS A 66 -9.80 -3.83 3.88
C LYS A 66 -10.45 -3.89 5.27
N ARG A 67 -9.79 -3.38 6.30
CA ARG A 67 -10.34 -3.31 7.67
C ARG A 67 -11.54 -2.36 7.75
N PHE A 68 -11.42 -1.16 7.20
CA PHE A 68 -12.50 -0.16 7.22
C PHE A 68 -13.72 -0.61 6.43
N LYS A 69 -13.52 -1.40 5.37
CA LYS A 69 -14.63 -2.04 4.64
C LYS A 69 -15.39 -3.01 5.53
N LYS A 70 -14.68 -3.81 6.34
CA LYS A 70 -15.30 -4.73 7.32
C LYS A 70 -16.01 -3.97 8.44
N ASP A 71 -15.40 -2.89 8.92
CA ASP A 71 -15.96 -2.04 9.98
C ASP A 71 -17.07 -1.11 9.47
N LYS A 72 -17.48 -1.20 8.20
CA LYS A 72 -18.47 -0.34 7.54
C LYS A 72 -18.18 1.17 7.65
N LYS A 73 -16.89 1.53 7.72
CA LYS A 73 -16.42 2.94 7.81
C LYS A 73 -16.17 3.57 6.44
N ILE A 74 -16.20 2.80 5.36
CA ILE A 74 -16.03 3.34 4.01
C ILE A 74 -17.33 4.01 3.56
N TYR A 75 -17.24 5.28 3.19
CA TYR A 75 -18.37 5.98 2.60
C TYR A 75 -18.69 5.41 1.22
N THR A 76 -19.92 4.93 1.06
CA THR A 76 -20.46 4.47 -0.22
C THR A 76 -21.58 5.44 -0.59
N PRO A 77 -21.44 6.25 -1.65
CA PRO A 77 -22.53 7.12 -2.07
C PRO A 77 -23.72 6.27 -2.49
N SER A 78 -24.93 6.66 -2.05
CA SER A 78 -26.16 6.05 -2.53
C SER A 78 -26.31 6.36 -4.03
N ARG A 79 -26.98 5.47 -4.80
CA ARG A 79 -27.23 5.72 -6.22
C ARG A 79 -27.99 7.04 -6.46
N VAL A 80 -28.81 7.47 -5.49
CA VAL A 80 -29.57 8.73 -5.55
C VAL A 80 -28.64 9.95 -5.43
N SER A 81 -27.62 9.87 -4.57
CA SER A 81 -26.67 10.98 -4.35
C SER A 81 -25.67 11.19 -5.49
N ALA A 82 -25.57 10.24 -6.43
CA ALA A 82 -24.64 10.31 -7.57
C ALA A 82 -25.24 10.98 -8.82
N VAL A 83 -26.56 11.23 -8.84
CA VAL A 83 -27.28 11.77 -10.01
C VAL A 83 -27.65 13.26 -9.84
N LEU A 84 -27.57 13.79 -8.63
CA LEU A 84 -27.92 15.18 -8.29
C LEU A 84 -26.69 16.09 -8.08
N GLY A 85 -25.53 15.73 -8.64
CA GLY A 85 -24.30 16.49 -8.55
C GLY A 85 -23.68 16.74 -9.92
#